data_AF-A0AA35PMH3-F1
#
_entry.id   AF-A0AA35PMH3-F1
#
_cell.length_a   1.000
_cell.length_b   1.000
_cell.length_c   1.000
_cell.angle_alpha   90.00
_cell.angle_beta   90.00
_cell.angle_gamma   90.00
#
_symmetry.space_group_name_H-M   'P 1'
#
loop_
_entity.id
_entity.type
_entity.pdbx_description
1 polymer ?
#
loop_
_entity_poly.entity_id
_entity_poly.type
_entity_poly.pdbx_seq_one_letter_code
_entity_poly.pdbx_strand_id
1 'polypeptide(L)'
;MAGQRLIASCFLAGLLFSRGLAFSLPVLNLYAVVGEIFVHEFEIDDFKDAFPSSMDENEPPEAPVTFHTNLLDYPDLPRWLRYIQRTPYQTGYLYGSPTSKELGKQTIEVKAYNRYTYETARQTMIITVAPSSDGEMPYQADFLVKNWDVDEVLPADIQDLFLQAVDSMWEQDGLTVVNITSALDRGGRVPLPIENRKEGVFIKVGSKEPFNECLTKVMSPANRNRCKLQQQPALTCYDTFSPRFQIDWCNLTLIDLTNIYTTEAVTIYGDGVLEEGSEFNPPDDAPDREFFSDFLLTFLLPFLLALLLALLLAYIMCCRREGVQKRDQKTSE
;
A
#
# COMPACT_ATOMS: atom_id res chain seq x y z
N MET A 1 61.23 -2.90 -43.27
CA MET A 1 60.27 -3.99 -42.98
C MET A 1 60.11 -4.06 -41.47
N ALA A 2 58.85 -4.14 -41.01
CA ALA A 2 58.36 -4.22 -39.61
C ALA A 2 58.69 -2.99 -38.72
N GLY A 3 57.75 -2.16 -38.25
CA GLY A 3 56.36 -2.40 -37.84
C GLY A 3 56.33 -2.73 -36.34
N GLN A 4 56.32 -1.75 -35.43
CA GLN A 4 55.15 -1.07 -34.84
C GLN A 4 54.57 -1.78 -33.59
N ARG A 5 54.60 -1.04 -32.45
CA ARG A 5 53.75 -1.10 -31.24
C ARG A 5 53.91 -2.25 -30.24
N LEU A 6 54.23 -1.87 -28.99
CA LEU A 6 53.74 -2.48 -27.74
C LEU A 6 53.82 -1.42 -26.61
N ILE A 7 52.98 -0.38 -26.71
CA ILE A 7 52.56 0.45 -25.58
C ILE A 7 51.03 0.41 -25.62
N ALA A 8 50.44 -0.58 -24.96
CA ALA A 8 49.01 -0.67 -24.67
C ALA A 8 48.78 -1.83 -23.70
N SER A 9 49.11 -1.65 -22.43
CA SER A 9 48.66 -2.53 -21.36
C SER A 9 48.46 -1.70 -20.09
N CYS A 10 47.40 -0.90 -20.09
CA CYS A 10 46.89 -0.20 -18.89
C CYS A 10 45.40 0.21 -19.00
N PHE A 11 44.66 -0.23 -20.01
CA PHE A 11 43.24 0.13 -20.16
C PHE A 11 42.41 -1.09 -20.51
N LEU A 12 42.06 -1.90 -19.50
CA LEU A 12 40.93 -2.86 -19.53
C LEU A 12 40.83 -3.60 -18.18
N ALA A 13 40.64 -2.85 -17.09
CA ALA A 13 40.26 -3.42 -15.79
C ALA A 13 39.43 -2.42 -14.97
N GLY A 14 38.52 -1.71 -15.62
CA GLY A 14 37.68 -0.71 -14.97
C GLY A 14 36.45 -0.41 -15.81
N LEU A 15 35.57 -1.41 -15.99
CA LEU A 15 34.23 -1.26 -16.57
C LEU A 15 33.42 -2.55 -16.35
N LEU A 16 33.29 -2.99 -15.10
CA LEU A 16 32.32 -4.03 -14.71
C LEU A 16 31.69 -3.73 -13.33
N PHE A 17 31.43 -2.45 -13.05
CA PHE A 17 30.58 -2.03 -11.93
C PHE A 17 29.74 -0.80 -12.35
N SER A 18 28.78 -1.01 -13.24
CA SER A 18 27.71 -0.02 -13.50
C SER A 18 26.47 -0.73 -14.06
N ARG A 19 26.00 -1.77 -13.36
CA ARG A 19 24.71 -2.45 -13.66
C ARG A 19 23.80 -2.45 -12.43
N GLY A 20 23.62 -1.27 -11.83
CA GLY A 20 22.76 -1.12 -10.66
C GLY A 20 22.31 0.31 -10.38
N LEU A 21 22.30 1.19 -11.39
CA LEU A 21 21.58 2.46 -11.24
C LEU A 21 20.11 2.15 -11.48
N ALA A 22 19.35 1.99 -10.39
CA ALA A 22 17.91 2.11 -10.46
C ALA A 22 17.60 3.44 -11.15
N PHE A 23 16.87 3.39 -12.26
CA PHE A 23 16.46 4.61 -12.95
C PHE A 23 15.53 5.39 -12.03
N SER A 24 15.87 6.66 -11.83
CA SER A 24 15.04 7.61 -11.09
C SER A 24 14.33 8.49 -12.10
N LEU A 25 13.00 8.46 -12.05
CA LEU A 25 12.13 9.44 -12.70
C LEU A 25 12.41 10.85 -12.14
N PRO A 26 12.05 11.90 -12.90
CA PRO A 26 12.19 13.28 -12.45
C PRO A 26 11.37 13.53 -11.18
N VAL A 27 11.83 14.49 -10.38
CA VAL A 27 11.14 14.91 -9.15
C VAL A 27 9.78 15.51 -9.52
N LEU A 28 8.72 14.95 -8.96
CA LEU A 28 7.36 15.42 -9.13
C LEU A 28 6.99 16.36 -7.99
N ASN A 29 6.43 17.53 -8.30
CA ASN A 29 5.98 18.48 -7.29
C ASN A 29 4.45 18.50 -7.30
N LEU A 30 3.85 18.19 -6.15
CA LEU A 30 2.41 18.12 -5.95
C LEU A 30 1.98 19.11 -4.87
N TYR A 31 0.72 19.48 -4.90
CA TYR A 31 0.11 20.38 -3.94
C TYR A 31 -1.08 19.70 -3.29
N ALA A 32 -1.20 19.86 -1.97
CA ALA A 32 -2.34 19.40 -1.19
C ALA A 32 -2.88 20.57 -0.37
N VAL A 33 -4.19 20.59 -0.16
CA VAL A 33 -4.87 21.69 0.55
C VAL A 33 -5.52 21.14 1.81
N VAL A 34 -5.33 21.85 2.92
CA VAL A 34 -5.95 21.47 4.20
C VAL A 34 -7.47 21.53 4.07
N GLY A 35 -8.14 20.45 4.47
CA GLY A 35 -9.61 20.34 4.41
C GLY A 35 -10.15 19.82 3.08
N GLU A 36 -9.31 19.52 2.11
CA GLU A 36 -9.68 18.88 0.85
C GLU A 36 -8.99 17.53 0.73
N ILE A 37 -9.62 16.59 0.03
CA ILE A 37 -8.95 15.32 -0.27
C ILE A 37 -7.87 15.53 -1.33
N PHE A 38 -6.66 15.09 -1.00
CA PHE A 38 -5.57 14.92 -1.95
C PHE A 38 -5.70 13.55 -2.61
N VAL A 39 -5.60 13.50 -3.94
CA VAL A 39 -5.56 12.26 -4.72
C VAL A 39 -4.51 12.40 -5.81
N HIS A 40 -3.63 11.41 -5.92
CA HIS A 40 -2.65 11.29 -6.98
C HIS A 40 -2.68 9.87 -7.56
N GLU A 41 -2.82 9.79 -8.88
CA GLU A 41 -2.89 8.54 -9.63
C GLU A 41 -1.48 8.15 -10.12
N PHE A 42 -1.11 6.89 -9.91
CA PHE A 42 0.12 6.33 -10.47
C PHE A 42 -0.19 5.72 -11.83
N GLU A 43 0.11 6.46 -12.89
CA GLU A 43 0.02 5.94 -14.25
C GLU A 43 1.13 4.90 -14.46
N ILE A 44 0.74 3.64 -14.69
CA ILE A 44 1.70 2.54 -14.89
C ILE A 44 2.63 2.85 -16.08
N ASP A 45 2.08 3.48 -17.12
CA ASP A 45 2.81 3.79 -18.36
C ASP A 45 3.98 4.75 -18.11
N ASP A 46 3.87 5.70 -17.18
CA ASP A 46 4.98 6.60 -16.80
C ASP A 46 6.19 5.85 -16.25
N PHE A 47 5.96 4.70 -15.61
CA PHE A 47 7.03 3.89 -15.02
C PHE A 47 7.55 2.82 -15.98
N LYS A 48 6.80 2.44 -17.02
CA LYS A 48 7.22 1.43 -18.00
C LYS A 48 8.53 1.80 -18.68
N ASP A 49 8.63 3.04 -19.15
CA ASP A 49 9.83 3.55 -19.82
C ASP A 49 11.04 3.68 -18.88
N ALA A 50 10.79 3.77 -17.57
CA ALA A 50 11.83 3.87 -16.56
C ALA A 50 12.44 2.51 -16.19
N PHE A 51 11.83 1.38 -16.58
CA PHE A 51 12.44 0.08 -16.33
C PHE A 51 13.62 -0.18 -17.29
N PRO A 52 14.80 -0.60 -16.78
CA PRO A 52 15.98 -0.86 -17.60
C PRO A 52 15.77 -1.85 -18.77
N SER A 53 14.82 -2.77 -18.65
CA SER A 53 14.50 -3.80 -19.64
C SER A 53 13.24 -3.53 -20.46
N SER A 54 12.74 -2.29 -20.50
CA SER A 54 11.54 -1.86 -21.26
C SER A 54 11.56 -2.15 -22.77
N MET A 55 12.63 -2.74 -23.30
CA MET A 55 12.84 -3.13 -24.69
C MET A 55 12.91 -4.65 -24.93
N ASP A 56 12.59 -5.50 -23.94
CA ASP A 56 12.56 -6.95 -24.15
C ASP A 56 11.29 -7.33 -24.94
N GLU A 57 11.45 -7.79 -26.19
CA GLU A 57 10.36 -8.24 -27.07
C GLU A 57 9.55 -9.41 -26.48
N ASN A 58 10.04 -10.05 -25.41
CA ASN A 58 9.37 -11.14 -24.71
C ASN A 58 8.49 -10.66 -23.53
N GLU A 59 8.49 -9.38 -23.18
CA GLU A 59 7.66 -8.87 -22.10
C GLU A 59 6.16 -8.86 -22.53
N PRO A 60 5.24 -9.39 -21.70
CA PRO A 60 3.83 -9.27 -21.98
C PRO A 60 3.42 -7.79 -22.02
N PRO A 61 2.55 -7.36 -22.95
CA PRO A 61 2.18 -5.95 -23.13
C PRO A 61 1.53 -5.30 -21.90
N GLU A 62 0.98 -6.12 -20.99
CA GLU A 62 0.42 -5.71 -19.70
C GLU A 62 1.25 -6.31 -18.56
N ALA A 63 2.54 -5.98 -18.49
CA ALA A 63 3.35 -6.40 -17.37
C ALA A 63 2.79 -5.82 -16.04
N PRO A 64 2.53 -6.66 -15.02
CA PRO A 64 1.98 -6.19 -13.76
C PRO A 64 3.00 -5.35 -13.00
N VAL A 65 2.59 -4.17 -12.53
CA VAL A 65 3.44 -3.25 -11.76
C VAL A 65 2.81 -2.98 -10.41
N THR A 66 3.61 -3.10 -9.35
CA THR A 66 3.19 -2.75 -7.99
C THR A 66 3.98 -1.56 -7.50
N PHE A 67 3.31 -0.62 -6.83
CA PHE A 67 3.99 0.52 -6.22
C PHE A 67 4.18 0.32 -4.72
N HIS A 68 5.27 0.86 -4.22
CA HIS A 68 5.53 1.03 -2.81
C HIS A 68 5.86 2.51 -2.56
N THR A 69 5.18 3.09 -1.59
CA THR A 69 5.25 4.53 -1.30
C THR A 69 5.60 4.70 0.16
N ASN A 70 6.59 5.52 0.44
CA ASN A 70 7.08 5.70 1.80
C ASN A 70 7.62 7.12 1.98
N LEU A 71 7.49 7.69 3.18
CA LEU A 71 8.11 8.96 3.50
C LEU A 71 9.64 8.80 3.35
N LEU A 72 10.32 9.82 2.81
CA LEU A 72 11.76 9.76 2.62
C LEU A 72 12.47 9.43 3.94
N ASP A 73 13.33 8.42 3.92
CA ASP A 73 14.07 7.87 5.08
C ASP A 73 13.23 7.13 6.13
N TYR A 74 11.93 6.91 5.89
CA TYR A 74 11.04 6.14 6.76
C TYR A 74 10.39 4.98 5.99
N PRO A 75 10.00 3.88 6.67
CA PRO A 75 9.30 2.77 6.04
C PRO A 75 7.83 3.06 5.76
N ASP A 76 7.23 3.98 6.50
CA ASP A 76 5.80 4.27 6.47
C ASP A 76 5.46 5.56 5.72
N LEU A 77 4.21 5.69 5.30
CA LEU A 77 3.66 6.97 4.82
C LEU A 77 3.34 7.91 6.00
N PRO A 78 3.28 9.23 5.75
CA PRO A 78 2.70 10.17 6.70
C PRO A 78 1.27 9.76 7.06
N ARG A 79 0.85 9.96 8.32
CA ARG A 79 -0.44 9.47 8.85
C ARG A 79 -1.68 9.92 8.06
N TRP A 80 -1.59 11.08 7.40
CA TRP A 80 -2.68 11.64 6.61
C TRP A 80 -2.79 11.02 5.21
N LEU A 81 -1.74 10.34 4.72
CA LEU A 81 -1.66 9.67 3.41
C LEU A 81 -1.87 8.16 3.52
N ARG A 82 -2.48 7.60 2.48
CA ARG A 82 -2.71 6.17 2.28
C ARG A 82 -2.44 5.82 0.83
N TYR A 83 -2.02 4.58 0.63
CA TYR A 83 -1.83 4.00 -0.69
C TYR A 83 -2.81 2.86 -0.89
N ILE A 84 -3.45 2.81 -2.05
CA ILE A 84 -4.30 1.70 -2.46
C ILE A 84 -4.02 1.31 -3.91
N GLN A 85 -3.86 0.02 -4.14
CA GLN A 85 -3.84 -0.58 -5.47
C GLN A 85 -4.45 -1.96 -5.36
N ARG A 86 -5.58 -2.16 -6.03
CA ARG A 86 -6.36 -3.39 -5.85
C ARG A 86 -5.76 -4.59 -6.56
N THR A 87 -5.24 -4.38 -7.77
CA THR A 87 -4.49 -5.40 -8.50
C THR A 87 -3.24 -4.78 -9.14
N PRO A 88 -2.18 -5.57 -9.37
CA PRO A 88 -0.97 -5.09 -10.06
C PRO A 88 -1.18 -4.59 -11.50
N TYR A 89 -2.37 -4.78 -12.08
CA TYR A 89 -2.72 -4.33 -13.43
C TYR A 89 -3.52 -3.02 -13.40
N GLN A 90 -3.96 -2.60 -12.22
CA GLN A 90 -4.76 -1.38 -12.04
C GLN A 90 -3.88 -0.24 -11.54
N THR A 91 -4.33 0.98 -11.84
CA THR A 91 -3.79 2.22 -11.31
C THR A 91 -3.73 2.19 -9.79
N GLY A 92 -2.59 2.57 -9.23
CA GLY A 92 -2.47 2.83 -7.80
C GLY A 92 -2.86 4.26 -7.47
N TYR A 93 -3.38 4.49 -6.28
CA TYR A 93 -3.70 5.83 -5.80
C TYR A 93 -2.96 6.13 -4.51
N LEU A 94 -2.35 7.31 -4.45
CA LEU A 94 -1.90 7.94 -3.21
C LEU A 94 -2.92 9.01 -2.83
N TYR A 95 -3.60 8.84 -1.71
CA TYR A 95 -4.68 9.73 -1.32
C TYR A 95 -4.69 10.00 0.18
N GLY A 96 -5.32 11.09 0.59
CA GLY A 96 -5.33 11.49 1.99
C GLY A 96 -5.93 12.86 2.23
N SER A 97 -6.07 13.23 3.50
CA SER A 97 -6.64 14.53 3.88
C SER A 97 -5.72 15.21 4.87
N PRO A 98 -4.93 16.21 4.45
CA PRO A 98 -4.03 16.90 5.35
C PRO A 98 -4.80 17.83 6.30
N THR A 99 -4.25 17.98 7.49
CA THR A 99 -4.71 18.89 8.54
C THR A 99 -3.72 20.04 8.71
N SER A 100 -4.08 21.03 9.53
CA SER A 100 -3.20 22.16 9.85
C SER A 100 -1.87 21.75 10.50
N LYS A 101 -1.77 20.53 11.07
CA LYS A 101 -0.53 19.99 11.65
C LYS A 101 0.50 19.58 10.59
N GLU A 102 0.06 19.32 9.36
CA GLU A 102 0.89 18.79 8.28
C GLU A 102 1.35 19.86 7.26
N LEU A 103 1.15 21.15 7.57
CA LEU A 103 1.59 22.28 6.74
C LEU A 103 3.10 22.21 6.43
N GLY A 104 3.46 22.46 5.17
CA GLY A 104 4.85 22.46 4.71
C GLY A 104 5.10 21.46 3.59
N LYS A 105 6.36 21.03 3.45
CA LYS A 105 6.79 20.11 2.39
C LYS A 105 7.05 18.73 2.95
N GLN A 106 6.52 17.71 2.30
CA GLN A 106 6.75 16.30 2.62
C GLN A 106 7.29 15.59 1.38
N THR A 107 8.35 14.82 1.54
CA THR A 107 9.01 14.14 0.41
C THR A 107 8.68 12.65 0.47
N ILE A 108 7.97 12.15 -0.53
CA ILE A 108 7.57 10.74 -0.65
C ILE A 108 8.47 10.07 -1.69
N GLU A 109 9.08 8.95 -1.31
CA GLU A 109 9.76 8.06 -2.25
C GLU A 109 8.74 7.04 -2.77
N VAL A 110 8.68 6.91 -4.09
CA VAL A 110 7.83 5.93 -4.78
C VAL A 110 8.71 4.96 -5.53
N LYS A 111 8.51 3.67 -5.29
CA LYS A 111 9.21 2.57 -5.95
C LYS A 111 8.19 1.77 -6.74
N ALA A 112 8.27 1.82 -8.06
CA ALA A 112 7.53 0.91 -8.93
C ALA A 112 8.34 -0.37 -9.11
N TYR A 113 7.65 -1.51 -9.02
CA TYR A 113 8.23 -2.82 -9.16
C TYR A 113 7.53 -3.59 -10.26
N ASN A 114 8.27 -3.93 -11.30
CA ASN A 114 7.79 -4.80 -12.35
C ASN A 114 7.74 -6.24 -11.82
N ARG A 115 6.54 -6.83 -11.76
CA ARG A 115 6.33 -8.18 -11.20
C ARG A 115 6.78 -9.30 -12.14
N TYR A 116 7.08 -8.98 -13.40
CA TYR A 116 7.58 -9.93 -14.39
C TYR A 116 9.12 -9.96 -14.41
N THR A 117 9.76 -8.79 -14.53
CA THR A 117 11.23 -8.67 -14.63
C THR A 117 11.94 -8.48 -13.29
N TYR A 118 11.17 -8.17 -12.23
CA TYR A 118 11.67 -7.79 -10.91
C TYR A 118 12.53 -6.53 -10.87
N GLU A 119 12.47 -5.72 -11.93
CA GLU A 119 13.14 -4.44 -11.98
C GLU A 119 12.39 -3.38 -11.17
N THR A 120 13.15 -2.39 -10.70
CA THR A 120 12.62 -1.29 -9.90
C THR A 120 12.92 0.04 -10.56
N ALA A 121 11.91 0.89 -10.63
CA ALA A 121 12.03 2.30 -10.97
C ALA A 121 11.68 3.14 -9.73
N ARG A 122 12.36 4.27 -9.56
CA ARG A 122 12.14 5.17 -8.41
C ARG A 122 11.64 6.53 -8.86
N GLN A 123 10.80 7.16 -8.07
CA GLN A 123 10.39 8.55 -8.26
C GLN A 123 10.37 9.25 -6.91
N THR A 124 10.84 10.49 -6.87
CA THR A 124 10.72 11.34 -5.69
C THR A 124 9.57 12.31 -5.90
N MET A 125 8.64 12.38 -4.96
CA MET A 125 7.52 13.32 -4.97
C MET A 125 7.67 14.30 -3.82
N ILE A 126 7.51 15.59 -4.08
CA ILE A 126 7.48 16.63 -3.06
C ILE A 126 6.05 17.16 -3.00
N ILE A 127 5.34 16.83 -1.92
CA ILE A 127 3.98 17.30 -1.66
C ILE A 127 4.07 18.55 -0.78
N THR A 128 3.56 19.67 -1.29
CA THR A 128 3.46 20.92 -0.53
C THR A 128 2.03 21.07 -0.01
N VAL A 129 1.87 20.95 1.30
CA VAL A 129 0.61 21.15 2.02
C VAL A 129 0.42 22.63 2.31
N ALA A 130 -0.62 23.21 1.72
CA ALA A 130 -1.00 24.61 1.86
C ALA A 130 -2.28 24.76 2.69
N PRO A 131 -2.46 25.89 3.40
CA PRO A 131 -3.75 26.21 4.02
C PRO A 131 -4.81 26.43 2.93
N SER A 132 -6.08 26.11 3.24
CA SER A 132 -7.18 26.42 2.33
C SER A 132 -7.33 27.93 2.15
N SER A 133 -7.40 28.38 0.89
CA SER A 133 -7.77 29.75 0.53
C SER A 133 -9.23 30.06 0.84
N ASP A 134 -10.04 29.02 0.86
CA ASP A 134 -11.49 29.09 0.87
C ASP A 134 -12.04 29.19 2.29
N GLY A 135 -11.17 29.10 3.29
CA GLY A 135 -11.51 29.14 4.71
C GLY A 135 -11.87 27.76 5.26
N GLU A 136 -12.19 27.71 6.54
CA GLU A 136 -12.59 26.47 7.19
C GLU A 136 -13.99 26.05 6.74
N MET A 137 -14.21 24.73 6.59
CA MET A 137 -15.51 24.13 6.33
C MET A 137 -16.05 23.52 7.64
N PRO A 138 -16.78 24.31 8.46
CA PRO A 138 -17.17 23.87 9.79
C PRO A 138 -18.28 22.80 9.76
N TYR A 139 -19.08 22.74 8.70
CA TYR A 139 -20.16 21.75 8.58
C TYR A 139 -19.69 20.59 7.72
N GLN A 140 -19.58 19.40 8.30
CA GLN A 140 -19.14 18.20 7.59
C GLN A 140 -20.17 17.08 7.72
N ALA A 141 -20.53 16.45 6.61
CA ALA A 141 -21.40 15.28 6.56
C ALA A 141 -20.60 14.07 6.09
N ASP A 142 -20.68 12.96 6.83
CA ASP A 142 -20.00 11.71 6.52
C ASP A 142 -21.01 10.66 6.06
N PHE A 143 -20.90 10.27 4.79
CA PHE A 143 -21.84 9.37 4.10
C PHE A 143 -21.21 7.99 3.92
N LEU A 144 -21.87 6.94 4.40
CA LEU A 144 -21.50 5.56 4.06
C LEU A 144 -22.18 5.13 2.75
N VAL A 145 -21.38 4.83 1.75
CA VAL A 145 -21.82 4.28 0.46
C VAL A 145 -21.53 2.78 0.42
N LYS A 146 -22.55 1.94 0.24
CA LYS A 146 -22.40 0.47 0.37
C LYS A 146 -21.89 -0.24 -0.87
N ASN A 147 -22.12 0.33 -2.05
CA ASN A 147 -21.90 -0.33 -3.34
C ASN A 147 -20.65 0.17 -4.09
N TRP A 148 -19.70 0.77 -3.36
CA TRP A 148 -18.46 1.30 -3.91
C TRP A 148 -17.28 0.91 -3.01
N ASP A 149 -16.12 0.73 -3.63
CA ASP A 149 -14.84 0.60 -2.94
C ASP A 149 -14.06 1.92 -3.04
N VAL A 150 -13.00 2.08 -2.24
CA VAL A 150 -12.24 3.33 -2.18
C VAL A 150 -11.62 3.68 -3.52
N ASP A 151 -10.93 2.73 -4.17
CA ASP A 151 -10.26 2.92 -5.46
C ASP A 151 -11.19 3.36 -6.60
N GLU A 152 -12.48 3.03 -6.48
CA GLU A 152 -13.50 3.37 -7.49
C GLU A 152 -14.05 4.79 -7.32
N VAL A 153 -13.92 5.40 -6.13
CA VAL A 153 -14.44 6.75 -5.83
C VAL A 153 -13.35 7.82 -5.89
N LEU A 154 -12.07 7.43 -5.82
CA LEU A 154 -10.94 8.35 -5.91
C LEU A 154 -10.84 9.15 -7.22
N PRO A 155 -11.23 8.64 -8.40
CA PRO A 155 -11.23 9.43 -9.63
C PRO A 155 -12.08 10.71 -9.53
N ALA A 156 -11.56 11.82 -10.04
CA ALA A 156 -12.19 13.14 -9.91
C ALA A 156 -13.61 13.19 -10.50
N ASP A 157 -13.86 12.51 -11.62
CA ASP A 157 -15.18 12.44 -12.24
C ASP A 157 -16.23 11.77 -11.35
N ILE A 158 -15.82 10.75 -10.57
CA ILE A 158 -16.71 10.07 -9.62
C ILE A 158 -16.97 10.94 -8.40
N GLN A 159 -15.94 11.66 -7.91
CA GLN A 159 -16.10 12.64 -6.84
C GLN A 159 -17.08 13.77 -7.23
N ASP A 160 -16.95 14.33 -8.44
CA ASP A 160 -17.84 15.36 -8.95
C ASP A 160 -19.29 14.88 -9.06
N LEU A 161 -19.50 13.65 -9.53
CA LEU A 161 -20.82 13.04 -9.61
C LEU A 161 -21.43 12.82 -8.22
N PHE A 162 -20.61 12.44 -7.24
CA PHE A 162 -21.07 12.32 -5.86
C PHE A 162 -21.42 13.70 -5.27
N LEU A 163 -20.59 14.72 -5.48
CA LEU A 163 -20.84 16.09 -5.05
C LEU A 163 -22.12 16.65 -5.67
N GLN A 164 -22.40 16.39 -6.95
CA GLN A 164 -23.67 16.78 -7.59
C GLN A 164 -24.90 16.13 -6.91
N ALA A 165 -24.79 14.87 -6.51
CA ALA A 165 -25.86 14.20 -5.76
C ALA A 165 -26.04 14.83 -4.37
N VAL A 166 -24.94 15.14 -3.67
CA VAL A 166 -25.00 15.83 -2.37
C VAL A 166 -25.57 17.24 -2.52
N ASP A 167 -25.16 18.00 -3.53
CA ASP A 167 -25.63 19.36 -3.83
C ASP A 167 -27.14 19.39 -4.06
N SER A 168 -27.67 18.47 -4.86
CA SER A 168 -29.12 18.37 -5.09
C SER A 168 -29.96 18.10 -3.83
N MET A 169 -29.33 17.58 -2.76
CA MET A 169 -30.00 17.27 -1.49
C MET A 169 -29.71 18.32 -0.42
N TRP A 170 -28.46 18.79 -0.28
CA TRP A 170 -28.05 19.77 0.73
C TRP A 170 -28.42 21.20 0.28
N GLU A 171 -28.47 21.44 -1.04
CA GLU A 171 -28.81 22.71 -1.69
C GLU A 171 -27.85 23.85 -1.28
N GLN A 172 -26.54 23.58 -1.29
CA GLN A 172 -25.50 24.52 -0.80
C GLN A 172 -24.36 24.65 -1.80
N ASP A 173 -23.86 25.87 -1.96
CA ASP A 173 -22.69 26.14 -2.79
C ASP A 173 -21.38 25.78 -2.05
N GLY A 174 -20.35 25.41 -2.82
CA GLY A 174 -19.00 25.22 -2.30
C GLY A 174 -18.78 23.92 -1.52
N LEU A 175 -19.55 22.88 -1.82
CA LEU A 175 -19.33 21.54 -1.28
C LEU A 175 -18.02 20.96 -1.78
N THR A 176 -17.21 20.42 -0.86
CA THR A 176 -15.92 19.80 -1.21
C THR A 176 -15.77 18.45 -0.50
N VAL A 177 -15.17 17.47 -1.17
CA VAL A 177 -14.83 16.19 -0.54
C VAL A 177 -13.64 16.43 0.40
N VAL A 178 -13.87 16.25 1.69
CA VAL A 178 -12.87 16.45 2.74
C VAL A 178 -12.03 15.20 2.93
N ASN A 179 -12.66 14.02 2.94
CA ASN A 179 -11.98 12.76 3.23
C ASN A 179 -12.75 11.55 2.65
N ILE A 180 -12.01 10.54 2.23
CA ILE A 180 -12.53 9.24 1.79
C ILE A 180 -11.84 8.16 2.64
N THR A 181 -12.62 7.34 3.33
CA THR A 181 -12.11 6.27 4.19
C THR A 181 -12.79 4.95 3.89
N SER A 182 -12.06 3.83 3.94
CA SER A 182 -12.68 2.51 3.80
C SER A 182 -13.61 2.24 4.98
N ALA A 183 -14.72 1.55 4.73
CA ALA A 183 -15.56 1.05 5.82
C ALA A 183 -14.80 0.05 6.71
N LEU A 184 -13.78 -0.64 6.18
CA LEU A 184 -12.91 -1.56 6.94
C LEU A 184 -12.12 -0.83 8.03
N ASP A 185 -11.53 0.32 7.69
CA ASP A 185 -10.73 1.13 8.62
C ASP A 185 -11.55 1.64 9.82
N ARG A 186 -12.88 1.68 9.70
CA ARG A 186 -13.80 2.10 10.76
C ARG A 186 -14.45 0.92 11.51
N GLY A 187 -13.83 -0.25 11.48
CA GLY A 187 -14.32 -1.45 12.16
C GLY A 187 -15.37 -2.23 11.39
N GLY A 188 -15.51 -1.97 10.09
CA GLY A 188 -16.27 -2.80 9.16
C GLY A 188 -15.65 -4.20 9.12
N ARG A 189 -16.43 -5.22 9.46
CA ARG A 189 -16.01 -6.62 9.31
C ARG A 189 -16.49 -7.11 7.95
N VAL A 190 -15.58 -7.43 7.06
CA VAL A 190 -15.92 -8.12 5.82
C VAL A 190 -15.20 -9.48 5.84
N PRO A 191 -15.90 -10.60 5.66
CA PRO A 191 -15.25 -11.86 5.28
C PRO A 191 -14.42 -11.64 4.00
N LEU A 192 -13.53 -12.58 3.63
CA LEU A 192 -12.74 -12.51 2.38
C LEU A 192 -13.53 -11.89 1.20
N PRO A 193 -12.92 -11.09 0.32
CA PRO A 193 -13.59 -10.43 -0.80
C PRO A 193 -14.62 -11.37 -1.47
N ILE A 194 -15.90 -11.08 -1.28
CA ILE A 194 -17.01 -11.88 -1.83
C ILE A 194 -17.34 -11.30 -3.19
N GLU A 195 -17.43 -12.14 -4.22
CA GLU A 195 -17.85 -11.72 -5.56
C GLU A 195 -19.17 -10.93 -5.50
N ASN A 196 -19.20 -9.80 -6.20
CA ASN A 196 -20.34 -8.86 -6.28
C ASN A 196 -20.71 -8.14 -4.96
N ARG A 197 -19.85 -8.19 -3.94
CA ARG A 197 -20.03 -7.38 -2.73
C ARG A 197 -18.87 -6.41 -2.56
N LYS A 198 -19.23 -5.15 -2.37
CA LYS A 198 -18.29 -4.04 -2.13
C LYS A 198 -18.09 -3.87 -0.62
N GLU A 199 -16.92 -3.38 -0.23
CA GLU A 199 -16.53 -3.15 1.16
C GLU A 199 -17.32 -1.97 1.75
N GLY A 200 -17.62 -1.00 0.91
CA GLY A 200 -18.26 0.25 1.28
C GLY A 200 -17.23 1.32 1.64
N VAL A 201 -17.61 2.57 1.41
CA VAL A 201 -16.73 3.72 1.56
C VAL A 201 -17.44 4.84 2.30
N PHE A 202 -16.74 5.46 3.24
CA PHE A 202 -17.16 6.68 3.92
C PHE A 202 -16.63 7.88 3.15
N ILE A 203 -17.52 8.69 2.60
CA ILE A 203 -17.19 9.94 1.90
C ILE A 203 -17.64 11.10 2.78
N LYS A 204 -16.68 11.89 3.23
CA LYS A 204 -16.93 13.08 4.04
C LYS A 204 -16.94 14.31 3.15
N VAL A 205 -18.03 15.05 3.19
CA VAL A 205 -18.23 16.30 2.43
C VAL A 205 -18.32 17.47 3.39
N GLY A 206 -17.56 18.52 3.10
CA GLY A 206 -17.52 19.76 3.86
C GLY A 206 -18.32 20.86 3.18
N SER A 207 -18.91 21.73 3.99
CA SER A 207 -19.61 22.93 3.58
C SER A 207 -19.27 24.10 4.52
N LYS A 208 -19.36 25.31 3.98
CA LYS A 208 -19.32 26.55 4.76
C LYS A 208 -20.69 26.88 5.35
N GLU A 209 -21.76 26.36 4.75
CA GLU A 209 -23.14 26.61 5.13
C GLU A 209 -23.72 25.46 5.98
N PRO A 210 -24.66 25.78 6.89
CA PRO A 210 -25.23 24.80 7.81
C PRO A 210 -26.05 23.71 7.10
N PHE A 211 -26.33 22.63 7.83
CA PHE A 211 -27.19 21.55 7.35
C PHE A 211 -28.63 22.02 7.14
N ASN A 212 -29.24 21.57 6.04
CA ASN A 212 -30.65 21.84 5.78
C ASN A 212 -31.59 21.00 6.68
N GLU A 213 -32.89 21.30 6.62
CA GLU A 213 -33.89 20.60 7.43
C GLU A 213 -33.99 19.11 7.07
N CYS A 214 -33.66 18.71 5.84
CA CYS A 214 -33.69 17.29 5.48
C CYS A 214 -32.60 16.51 6.20
N LEU A 215 -31.34 16.93 6.07
CA LEU A 215 -30.19 16.27 6.69
C LEU A 215 -30.36 16.17 8.20
N THR A 216 -30.82 17.25 8.84
CA THR A 216 -31.08 17.26 10.28
C THR A 216 -32.24 16.33 10.68
N LYS A 217 -33.27 16.15 9.84
CA LYS A 217 -34.35 15.16 10.06
C LYS A 217 -33.89 13.71 9.96
N VAL A 218 -32.87 13.40 9.15
CA VAL A 218 -32.27 12.05 9.10
C VAL A 218 -31.79 11.64 10.50
N MET A 219 -31.18 12.58 11.22
CA MET A 219 -30.63 12.39 12.56
C MET A 219 -31.69 12.48 13.69
N SER A 220 -32.97 12.63 13.35
CA SER A 220 -34.04 12.76 14.35
C SER A 220 -34.19 11.51 15.23
N PRO A 221 -34.65 11.64 16.49
CA PRO A 221 -34.85 10.49 17.39
C PRO A 221 -35.76 9.41 16.81
N ALA A 222 -36.77 9.80 16.03
CA ALA A 222 -37.68 8.87 15.35
C ALA A 222 -36.95 8.01 14.32
N ASN A 223 -36.12 8.62 13.47
CA ASN A 223 -35.33 7.91 12.47
C ASN A 223 -34.23 7.07 13.11
N ARG A 224 -33.59 7.56 14.18
CA ARG A 224 -32.63 6.77 14.96
C ARG A 224 -33.25 5.51 15.55
N ASN A 225 -34.50 5.57 16.01
CA ASN A 225 -35.23 4.39 16.48
C ASN A 225 -35.59 3.43 15.34
N ARG A 226 -35.96 3.93 14.16
CA ARG A 226 -36.15 3.10 12.96
C ARG A 226 -34.89 2.34 12.59
N CYS A 227 -33.74 3.01 12.59
CA CYS A 227 -32.44 2.37 12.34
C CYS A 227 -32.12 1.26 13.34
N LYS A 228 -32.42 1.46 14.64
CA LYS A 228 -32.28 0.39 15.67
C LYS A 228 -33.16 -0.83 15.39
N LEU A 229 -34.33 -0.60 14.77
CA LEU A 229 -35.26 -1.64 14.35
C LEU A 229 -34.96 -2.19 12.95
N GLN A 230 -33.80 -1.84 12.35
CA GLN A 230 -33.41 -2.20 10.99
C GLN A 230 -34.41 -1.74 9.92
N GLN A 231 -35.13 -0.65 10.19
CA GLN A 231 -36.06 -0.01 9.26
C GLN A 231 -35.41 1.21 8.63
N GLN A 232 -35.70 1.46 7.35
CA GLN A 232 -35.23 2.67 6.68
C GLN A 232 -35.82 3.94 7.32
N PRO A 233 -35.02 5.00 7.46
CA PRO A 233 -35.51 6.28 7.97
C PRO A 233 -36.58 6.86 7.04
N ALA A 234 -37.56 7.57 7.61
CA ALA A 234 -38.47 8.39 6.81
C ALA A 234 -37.73 9.65 6.39
N LEU A 235 -37.29 9.68 5.14
CA LEU A 235 -36.65 10.84 4.52
C LEU A 235 -37.71 11.72 3.89
N THR A 236 -37.55 13.04 4.03
CA THR A 236 -38.41 14.03 3.37
C THR A 236 -37.81 14.54 2.07
N CYS A 237 -36.50 14.40 1.88
CA CYS A 237 -35.82 14.73 0.62
C CYS A 237 -35.80 13.53 -0.34
N TYR A 238 -35.65 13.85 -1.62
CA TYR A 238 -35.46 12.86 -2.66
C TYR A 238 -34.08 12.22 -2.55
N ASP A 239 -34.03 10.91 -2.69
CA ASP A 239 -32.78 10.15 -2.75
C ASP A 239 -32.18 10.26 -4.16
N THR A 240 -31.44 11.35 -4.40
CA THR A 240 -30.76 11.64 -5.68
C THR A 240 -29.51 10.81 -5.90
N PHE A 241 -29.05 10.08 -4.87
CA PHE A 241 -27.91 9.18 -4.94
C PHE A 241 -28.25 7.90 -5.73
N SER A 242 -29.51 7.46 -5.66
CA SER A 242 -30.00 6.26 -6.33
C SER A 242 -30.14 6.46 -7.84
N PRO A 243 -29.77 5.47 -8.69
CA PRO A 243 -29.31 4.11 -8.34
C PRO A 243 -27.79 3.99 -8.17
N ARG A 244 -27.03 5.07 -8.43
CA ARG A 244 -25.57 5.01 -8.57
C ARG A 244 -24.85 4.82 -7.24
N PHE A 245 -25.28 5.54 -6.20
CA PHE A 245 -24.72 5.49 -4.86
C PHE A 245 -25.79 4.99 -3.88
N GLN A 246 -25.54 3.85 -3.23
CA GLN A 246 -26.43 3.27 -2.22
C GLN A 246 -26.03 3.75 -0.84
N ILE A 247 -26.64 4.84 -0.40
CA ILE A 247 -26.33 5.47 0.89
C ILE A 247 -26.93 4.69 2.06
N ASP A 248 -26.13 4.48 3.09
CA ASP A 248 -26.61 4.00 4.39
C ASP A 248 -27.04 5.16 5.27
N TRP A 249 -28.30 5.57 5.14
CA TRP A 249 -28.85 6.67 5.93
C TRP A 249 -28.78 6.46 7.45
N CYS A 250 -28.67 5.23 7.92
CA CYS A 250 -28.50 4.93 9.34
C CYS A 250 -27.07 5.14 9.86
N ASN A 251 -26.09 5.26 8.96
CA ASN A 251 -24.68 5.53 9.26
C ASN A 251 -24.24 6.90 8.72
N LEU A 252 -25.18 7.84 8.56
CA LEU A 252 -24.88 9.24 8.31
C LEU A 252 -24.41 9.91 9.61
N THR A 253 -23.33 10.70 9.55
CA THR A 253 -22.93 11.56 10.68
C THR A 253 -22.81 13.00 10.23
N LEU A 254 -23.37 13.92 11.03
CA LEU A 254 -23.30 15.36 10.80
C LEU A 254 -22.42 15.98 11.89
N ILE A 255 -21.41 16.73 11.50
CA ILE A 255 -20.39 17.31 12.36
C ILE A 255 -20.44 18.82 12.19
N ASP A 256 -20.63 19.54 13.30
CA ASP A 256 -20.58 21.00 13.35
C ASP A 256 -19.36 21.44 14.19
N LEU A 257 -18.37 22.00 13.49
CA LEU A 257 -17.11 22.48 14.04
C LEU A 257 -17.13 23.98 14.37
N THR A 258 -18.30 24.66 14.34
CA THR A 258 -18.37 26.08 14.75
C THR A 258 -18.20 26.28 16.26
N ASN A 259 -18.50 25.26 17.07
CA ASN A 259 -18.49 25.31 18.54
C ASN A 259 -17.36 24.46 19.15
N ILE A 260 -16.10 24.77 18.81
CA ILE A 260 -14.93 24.07 19.35
C ILE A 260 -14.62 24.58 20.78
N TYR A 261 -15.49 24.23 21.73
CA TYR A 261 -15.09 23.80 23.08
C TYR A 261 -15.29 22.30 23.27
N THR A 262 -15.91 21.64 22.30
CA THR A 262 -15.91 20.18 22.23
C THR A 262 -14.55 19.81 21.63
N THR A 263 -13.62 19.46 22.52
CA THR A 263 -12.41 18.68 22.25
C THR A 263 -12.52 17.95 20.91
N GLU A 264 -11.52 18.12 20.05
CA GLU A 264 -11.25 17.26 18.90
C GLU A 264 -11.36 15.78 19.33
N ALA A 265 -12.56 15.24 19.33
CA ALA A 265 -12.79 13.85 19.04
C ALA A 265 -12.85 13.79 17.52
N VAL A 266 -11.75 14.18 16.87
CA VAL A 266 -11.35 13.42 15.70
C VAL A 266 -11.29 12.01 16.24
N THR A 267 -12.30 11.20 15.95
CA THR A 267 -12.19 9.77 16.16
C THR A 267 -11.07 9.35 15.22
N ILE A 268 -9.83 9.43 15.71
CA ILE A 268 -8.69 8.78 15.11
C ILE A 268 -9.02 7.32 15.32
N TYR A 269 -9.70 6.75 14.32
CA TYR A 269 -9.84 5.31 14.24
C TYR A 269 -8.40 4.82 14.20
N GLY A 270 -7.99 4.17 15.30
CA GLY A 270 -6.67 3.62 15.41
C GLY A 270 -6.43 2.75 14.19
N ASP A 271 -5.30 2.98 13.53
CA ASP A 271 -4.71 2.14 12.48
C ASP A 271 -4.52 0.66 12.90
N GLY A 272 -4.87 0.30 14.13
CA GLY A 272 -4.56 -0.99 14.74
C GLY A 272 -3.10 -1.08 15.20
N VAL A 273 -2.33 0.01 15.06
CA VAL A 273 -0.96 0.17 15.53
C VAL A 273 -1.01 0.72 16.95
N LEU A 274 -0.13 0.19 17.79
CA LEU A 274 -0.02 0.59 19.19
C LEU A 274 0.32 2.09 19.26
N GLU A 275 -0.21 2.78 20.28
CA GLU A 275 0.23 4.14 20.61
C GLU A 275 1.76 4.18 20.67
N GLU A 276 2.33 5.32 20.26
CA GLU A 276 3.77 5.61 20.17
C GLU A 276 4.51 5.02 21.38
N GLY A 277 4.95 3.76 21.23
CA GLY A 277 5.90 3.17 22.13
C GLY A 277 7.19 3.96 21.98
N SER A 278 8.04 3.93 23.01
CA SER A 278 9.42 4.40 22.88
C SER A 278 9.97 3.96 21.52
N GLU A 279 10.46 4.91 20.74
CA GLU A 279 11.12 4.74 19.44
C GLU A 279 11.78 3.37 19.40
N PHE A 280 11.32 2.49 18.49
CA PHE A 280 11.95 1.20 18.31
C PHE A 280 13.37 1.49 17.85
N ASN A 281 14.28 1.46 18.81
CA ASN A 281 15.70 1.68 18.60
C ASN A 281 16.31 0.28 18.58
N PRO A 282 16.26 -0.43 17.43
CA PRO A 282 16.95 -1.70 17.32
C PRO A 282 18.41 -1.43 17.68
N PRO A 283 19.09 -2.33 18.40
CA PRO A 283 20.52 -2.18 18.64
C PRO A 283 21.22 -1.95 17.30
N ASP A 284 21.95 -0.83 17.17
CA ASP A 284 22.68 -0.45 15.94
C ASP A 284 23.63 -1.56 15.48
N ASP A 285 24.11 -2.36 16.44
CA ASP A 285 24.92 -3.54 16.22
C ASP A 285 24.17 -4.78 16.72
N ALA A 286 23.42 -5.43 15.83
CA ALA A 286 23.23 -6.87 15.97
C ALA A 286 24.60 -7.52 15.64
N PRO A 287 25.25 -8.25 16.58
CA PRO A 287 26.52 -8.87 16.27
C PRO A 287 26.34 -9.81 15.09
N ASP A 288 27.20 -9.67 14.07
CA ASP A 288 27.25 -10.59 12.93
C ASP A 288 27.28 -12.01 13.49
N ARG A 289 26.18 -12.74 13.30
CA ARG A 289 26.08 -14.10 13.80
C ARG A 289 26.94 -14.95 12.89
N GLU A 290 28.13 -15.30 13.34
CA GLU A 290 29.06 -16.12 12.57
C GLU A 290 28.48 -17.54 12.42
N PHE A 291 27.73 -17.78 11.33
CA PHE A 291 27.12 -19.08 11.02
C PHE A 291 28.14 -20.17 10.64
N PHE A 292 29.44 -19.84 10.65
CA PHE A 292 30.49 -20.77 10.24
C PHE A 292 30.58 -21.99 11.17
N SER A 293 30.45 -21.81 12.49
CA SER A 293 30.45 -22.96 13.42
C SER A 293 29.25 -23.87 13.22
N ASP A 294 28.08 -23.28 13.01
CA ASP A 294 26.81 -24.00 12.85
C ASP A 294 26.78 -24.74 11.50
N PHE A 295 27.30 -24.11 10.45
CA PHE A 295 27.53 -24.75 9.15
C PHE A 295 28.51 -25.93 9.29
N LEU A 296 29.65 -25.72 9.94
CA LEU A 296 30.69 -26.74 10.09
C LEU A 296 30.15 -27.92 10.92
N LEU A 297 29.40 -27.67 11.99
CA LEU A 297 28.76 -28.71 12.79
C LEU A 297 27.70 -29.49 12.01
N THR A 298 26.84 -28.78 11.25
CA THR A 298 25.73 -29.36 10.50
C THR A 298 26.22 -30.25 9.34
N PHE A 299 27.33 -29.91 8.70
CA PHE A 299 27.85 -30.67 7.55
C PHE A 299 28.95 -31.67 7.93
N LEU A 300 29.88 -31.30 8.82
CA LEU A 300 31.05 -32.14 9.13
C LEU A 300 30.67 -33.36 9.97
N LEU A 301 29.72 -33.21 10.90
CA LEU A 301 29.24 -34.31 11.73
C LEU A 301 28.61 -35.44 10.89
N PRO A 302 27.59 -35.21 10.04
CA PRO A 302 27.03 -36.27 9.20
C PRO A 302 28.03 -36.80 8.17
N PHE A 303 28.96 -35.97 7.67
CA PHE A 303 30.01 -36.44 6.76
C PHE A 303 30.95 -37.45 7.43
N LEU A 304 31.44 -37.16 8.63
CA LEU A 304 32.28 -38.10 9.39
C LEU A 304 31.55 -39.39 9.73
N LEU A 305 30.26 -39.28 10.09
CA LEU A 305 29.41 -40.43 10.41
C LEU A 305 29.20 -41.31 9.17
N ALA A 306 28.94 -40.70 8.01
CA ALA A 306 28.84 -41.39 6.73
C ALA A 306 30.16 -42.09 6.34
N LEU A 307 31.30 -41.42 6.54
CA LEU A 307 32.62 -41.99 6.25
C LEU A 307 32.93 -43.18 7.15
N LEU A 308 32.63 -43.08 8.44
CA LEU A 308 32.79 -44.19 9.40
C LEU A 308 31.91 -45.38 9.00
N LEU A 309 30.64 -45.13 8.66
CA LEU A 309 29.74 -46.19 8.18
C LEU A 309 30.25 -46.82 6.88
N ALA A 310 30.76 -46.04 5.94
CA ALA A 310 31.33 -46.54 4.70
C ALA A 310 32.58 -47.41 4.93
N LEU A 311 33.47 -47.00 5.84
CA LEU A 311 34.64 -47.81 6.24
C LEU A 311 34.23 -49.12 6.91
N LEU A 312 33.21 -49.08 7.77
CA LEU A 312 32.69 -50.26 8.45
C LEU A 312 32.05 -51.22 7.45
N LEU A 313 31.28 -50.70 6.49
CA LEU A 313 30.74 -51.47 5.36
C LEU A 313 31.85 -52.08 4.50
N ALA A 314 32.89 -51.31 4.16
CA ALA A 314 34.03 -51.80 3.39
C ALA A 314 34.77 -52.91 4.16
N TYR A 315 34.95 -52.76 5.46
CA TYR A 315 35.55 -53.80 6.30
C TYR A 315 34.70 -55.08 6.32
N ILE A 316 33.38 -54.98 6.49
CA ILE A 316 32.48 -56.14 6.46
C ILE A 316 32.52 -56.82 5.08
N MET A 317 32.38 -56.05 4.00
CA MET A 317 32.25 -56.58 2.64
C MET A 317 33.57 -57.11 2.06
N CYS A 318 34.70 -56.44 2.35
CA CYS A 318 36.01 -56.80 1.79
C CYS A 318 36.84 -57.67 2.73
N CYS A 319 36.82 -57.42 4.05
CA CYS A 319 37.69 -58.13 5.00
C CYS A 319 37.00 -59.31 5.70
N ARG A 320 35.66 -59.30 5.80
CA ARG A 320 34.86 -60.42 6.33
C ARG A 320 34.01 -61.10 5.27
N ARG A 321 34.54 -61.23 4.05
CA ARG A 321 33.86 -61.95 2.96
C ARG A 321 33.80 -63.45 3.28
N GLU A 322 32.75 -63.87 3.99
CA GLU A 322 32.46 -65.27 4.23
C GLU A 322 32.21 -65.98 2.89
N GLY A 323 33.03 -66.99 2.59
CA GLY A 323 32.96 -67.76 1.34
C GLY A 323 34.25 -67.83 0.53
N VAL A 324 35.29 -67.05 0.88
CA VAL A 324 36.62 -67.16 0.25
C VAL A 324 37.19 -68.57 0.45
N GLN A 325 37.22 -69.07 1.70
CA GLN A 325 37.66 -70.44 2.00
C GLN A 325 36.85 -71.54 1.28
N LYS A 326 35.52 -71.35 1.13
CA LYS A 326 34.64 -72.31 0.41
C LYS A 326 34.86 -72.30 -1.10
N ARG A 327 35.27 -71.17 -1.68
CA ARG A 327 35.62 -71.06 -3.10
C ARG A 327 37.02 -71.60 -3.35
N ASP A 328 37.99 -71.29 -2.50
CA ASP A 328 39.36 -71.80 -2.61
C ASP A 328 39.39 -73.34 -2.51
N GLN A 329 38.55 -73.95 -1.65
CA GLN A 329 38.36 -75.40 -1.60
C GLN A 329 37.74 -76.02 -2.87
N LYS A 330 36.99 -75.26 -3.68
CA LYS A 330 36.36 -75.72 -4.91
C LYS A 330 37.20 -75.45 -6.17
N THR A 331 38.31 -74.72 -6.04
CA THR A 331 39.15 -74.31 -7.17
C THR A 331 40.61 -74.79 -7.06
N SER A 332 40.94 -75.59 -6.04
CA SER A 332 42.21 -76.34 -6.02
C SER A 332 42.02 -77.66 -6.75
N GLU A 333 42.40 -77.66 -8.03
CA GLU A 333 42.41 -78.79 -9.00
C GLU A 333 41.11 -79.58 -9.21
#